data_AF-A0AAD3MVI5-F1
#
_entry.id   AF-A0AAD3MVI5-F1
#
_cell.length_a   1.000
_cell.length_b   1.000
_cell.length_c   1.000
_cell.angle_alpha   90.00
_cell.angle_beta   90.00
_cell.angle_gamma   90.00
#
_symmetry.space_group_name_H-M   'P 1'
#
loop_
_entity.id
_entity.type
_entity.pdbx_description
1 polymer ?
#
loop_
_entity_poly.entity_id
_entity_poly.type
_entity_poly.pdbx_seq_one_letter_code
_entity_poly.pdbx_strand_id
1 'polypeptide(L)'
;EYQKPLLEPQNWILNLKKVRQIFYRVQEIHQCHSMFQIALASRVAEWDHSEKIGDLFVASFSKSMVLNVYSDYINNFTNAMALIKKACMSKPAFLDFLK
;
A
#
# COMPACT_ATOMS: atom_id res chain seq x y z
N GLU A 1 9.73 -6.16 3.13
CA GLU A 1 8.28 -6.46 3.24
C GLU A 1 7.88 -6.58 4.70
N TYR A 2 6.94 -5.77 5.21
CA TYR A 2 6.55 -5.78 6.63
C TYR A 2 5.22 -6.48 6.92
N GLN A 3 4.24 -6.35 6.03
CA GLN A 3 2.88 -6.87 6.27
C GLN A 3 2.84 -8.40 6.24
N LYS A 4 3.47 -9.02 5.24
CA LYS A 4 3.43 -10.46 5.02
C LYS A 4 3.97 -11.26 6.23
N PRO A 5 5.17 -10.95 6.77
CA PRO A 5 5.65 -11.61 7.99
C PRO A 5 4.66 -11.49 9.17
N LEU A 6 4.01 -10.34 9.35
CA LEU A 6 3.06 -10.13 10.45
C LEU A 6 1.72 -10.87 10.29
N LEU A 7 1.41 -11.38 9.09
CA LEU A 7 0.23 -12.19 8.83
C LEU A 7 0.49 -13.69 8.99
N GLU A 8 1.76 -14.11 8.97
CA GLU A 8 2.15 -15.51 9.09
C GLU A 8 1.90 -16.06 10.51
N PRO A 9 1.32 -17.28 10.66
CA PRO A 9 1.01 -17.87 11.97
C PRO A 9 2.20 -17.96 12.93
N GLN A 10 3.38 -18.25 12.41
CA GLN A 10 4.64 -18.30 13.17
C GLN A 10 5.05 -16.94 13.76
N ASN A 11 4.49 -15.84 13.26
CA ASN A 11 4.90 -14.46 13.51
C ASN A 11 3.73 -13.57 13.98
N TRP A 12 2.75 -14.14 14.70
CA TRP A 12 1.62 -13.41 15.31
C TRP A 12 2.02 -12.52 16.49
N ILE A 13 3.04 -11.70 16.28
CA ILE A 13 3.50 -10.64 17.18
C ILE A 13 2.35 -9.65 17.42
N LEU A 14 1.54 -9.37 16.39
CA LEU A 14 0.34 -8.54 16.47
C LEU A 14 -0.91 -9.35 16.12
N ASN A 15 -2.05 -8.94 16.70
CA ASN A 15 -3.36 -9.45 16.28
C ASN A 15 -3.60 -9.05 14.81
N LEU A 16 -4.06 -9.98 13.98
CA LEU A 16 -4.38 -9.76 12.57
C LEU A 16 -5.26 -8.53 12.33
N LYS A 17 -6.23 -8.23 13.21
CA LYS A 17 -7.06 -7.02 13.09
C LYS A 17 -6.21 -5.75 13.13
N LYS A 18 -5.22 -5.68 14.04
CA LYS A 18 -4.29 -4.55 14.12
C LYS A 18 -3.39 -4.49 12.90
N VAL A 19 -2.90 -5.63 12.40
CA VAL A 19 -2.09 -5.69 11.16
C VAL A 19 -2.90 -5.15 9.98
N ARG A 20 -4.15 -5.61 9.80
CA ARG A 20 -5.04 -5.11 8.74
C ARG A 20 -5.29 -3.60 8.85
N GLN A 21 -5.43 -3.07 10.07
CA GLN A 21 -5.58 -1.63 10.29
C GLN A 21 -4.30 -0.85 9.99
N ILE A 22 -3.13 -1.37 10.35
CA ILE A 22 -1.84 -0.71 10.07
C ILE A 22 -1.61 -0.61 8.56
N PHE A 23 -1.94 -1.66 7.80
CA PHE A 23 -1.72 -1.74 6.35
C PHE A 23 -2.99 -1.51 5.53
N TYR A 24 -4.01 -0.84 6.09
CA TYR A 24 -5.28 -0.62 5.41
C TYR A 24 -5.05 0.11 4.07
N ARG A 25 -5.62 -0.42 2.98
CA ARG A 25 -5.50 0.06 1.59
C ARG A 25 -4.12 0.04 0.93
N VAL A 26 -3.07 -0.42 1.62
CA VAL A 26 -1.70 -0.46 1.07
C VAL A 26 -1.63 -1.37 -0.16
N GLN A 27 -2.27 -2.54 -0.10
CA GLN A 27 -2.23 -3.51 -1.19
C GLN A 27 -2.89 -2.97 -2.47
N GLU A 28 -4.04 -2.31 -2.32
CA GLU A 28 -4.78 -1.74 -3.45
C GLU A 28 -4.03 -0.56 -4.08
N ILE A 29 -3.40 0.31 -3.29
CA ILE A 29 -2.53 1.38 -3.80
C ILE A 29 -1.35 0.79 -4.56
N HIS A 30 -0.68 -0.20 -3.96
CA HIS A 30 0.45 -0.86 -4.61
C HIS A 30 0.03 -1.46 -5.95
N GLN A 31 -1.08 -2.20 -6.00
CA GLN A 31 -1.59 -2.78 -7.24
C GLN A 31 -1.92 -1.71 -8.29
N CYS A 32 -2.57 -0.62 -7.91
CA CYS A 32 -2.86 0.50 -8.80
C CYS A 32 -1.58 1.04 -9.46
N HIS A 33 -0.52 1.25 -8.66
CA HIS A 33 0.76 1.72 -9.16
C HIS A 33 1.51 0.68 -9.98
N SER A 34 1.49 -0.61 -9.60
CA SER A 34 2.13 -1.67 -10.37
C SER A 34 1.50 -1.80 -11.77
N MET A 35 0.18 -1.74 -11.86
CA MET A 35 -0.52 -1.77 -13.17
C MET A 35 -0.18 -0.54 -14.01
N PHE A 36 -0.17 0.64 -13.41
CA PHE A 36 0.23 1.87 -14.10
C PHE A 36 1.68 1.79 -14.60
N GLN A 37 2.60 1.27 -13.79
CA GLN A 37 4.00 1.07 -14.17
C GLN A 37 4.12 0.14 -15.38
N ILE A 38 3.40 -0.99 -15.39
CA ILE A 38 3.42 -1.94 -16.52
C ILE A 38 2.91 -1.24 -17.80
N ALA A 39 1.79 -0.53 -17.72
CA ALA A 39 1.21 0.17 -18.86
C ALA A 39 2.14 1.28 -19.38
N LEU A 40 2.75 2.03 -18.47
CA LEU A 40 3.70 3.10 -18.81
C LEU A 40 4.98 2.53 -19.44
N ALA A 41 5.52 1.43 -18.90
CA ALA A 41 6.69 0.77 -19.48
C ALA A 41 6.42 0.28 -20.91
N SER A 42 5.25 -0.31 -21.15
CA SER A 42 4.81 -0.71 -22.49
C SER A 42 4.73 0.49 -23.45
N ARG A 43 4.19 1.62 -22.98
CA ARG A 43 4.07 2.85 -23.79
C ARG A 43 5.42 3.45 -24.14
N VAL A 44 6.36 3.44 -23.20
CA VAL A 44 7.72 3.93 -23.43
C VAL A 44 8.47 3.02 -24.41
N ALA A 45 8.25 1.71 -24.36
CA ALA A 45 8.87 0.76 -25.29
C ALA A 45 8.42 0.96 -26.75
N GLU A 46 7.24 1.55 -26.97
CA GLU A 46 6.65 1.80 -28.30
C GLU A 46 6.43 3.30 -28.55
N TRP A 47 7.26 4.16 -27.94
CA TRP A 47 7.04 5.61 -27.92
C TRP A 47 6.87 6.22 -29.31
N ASP A 48 7.71 5.82 -30.27
CA ASP A 48 7.69 6.33 -31.64
C ASP A 48 6.34 6.10 -32.35
N HIS A 49 5.54 5.14 -31.88
CA HIS A 49 4.20 4.84 -32.41
C HIS A 49 3.08 5.38 -31.51
N SER A 50 3.41 5.81 -30.29
CA SER A 50 2.44 6.10 -29.24
C SER A 50 2.93 7.25 -28.35
N GLU A 51 3.15 8.41 -28.97
CA GLU A 51 3.68 9.66 -28.39
C GLU A 51 2.71 10.39 -27.43
N LYS A 52 2.05 9.64 -26.56
CA LYS A 52 1.13 10.15 -25.54
C LYS A 52 1.24 9.28 -24.29
N ILE A 53 1.13 9.88 -23.12
CA ILE A 53 1.00 9.15 -21.85
C ILE A 53 -0.24 9.52 -21.05
N GLY A 54 -0.87 10.67 -21.36
CA GLY A 54 -1.96 11.22 -20.55
C GLY A 54 -3.20 10.32 -20.44
N ASP A 55 -3.48 9.52 -21.48
CA ASP A 55 -4.54 8.51 -21.47
C ASP A 55 -4.31 7.43 -20.41
N LEU A 56 -3.05 7.04 -20.15
CA LEU A 56 -2.71 6.08 -19.10
C LEU A 56 -2.97 6.64 -17.70
N PHE A 57 -2.66 7.92 -17.48
CA PHE A 57 -2.97 8.58 -16.21
C PHE A 57 -4.47 8.67 -15.97
N VAL A 58 -5.24 9.08 -16.98
CA VAL A 58 -6.70 9.16 -16.88
C VAL A 58 -7.29 7.77 -16.62
N ALA A 59 -6.87 6.75 -17.39
CA ALA A 59 -7.36 5.38 -17.21
C ALA A 59 -7.04 4.77 -15.84
N SER A 60 -5.89 5.15 -15.27
CA SER A 60 -5.39 4.59 -14.01
C SER A 60 -5.91 5.32 -12.78
N PHE A 61 -6.06 6.64 -12.83
CA PHE A 61 -6.28 7.45 -11.62
C PHE A 61 -7.58 8.27 -11.62
N SER A 62 -8.30 8.40 -12.74
CA SER A 62 -9.55 9.17 -12.78
C SER A 62 -10.79 8.40 -12.28
N LYS A 63 -10.63 7.15 -11.86
CA LYS A 63 -11.74 6.34 -11.33
C LYS A 63 -12.03 6.71 -9.88
N SER A 64 -13.31 6.92 -9.54
CA SER A 64 -13.75 7.21 -8.16
C SER A 64 -13.30 6.16 -7.14
N MET A 65 -13.20 4.90 -7.56
CA MET A 65 -12.66 3.82 -6.74
C MET A 65 -11.23 4.09 -6.27
N VAL A 66 -10.38 4.65 -7.15
CA VAL A 66 -8.97 4.92 -6.85
C VAL A 66 -8.88 6.09 -5.86
N LEU A 67 -9.65 7.16 -6.10
CA LEU A 67 -9.77 8.26 -5.15
C LEU A 67 -10.16 7.76 -3.76
N ASN A 68 -11.20 6.93 -3.66
CA ASN A 68 -11.66 6.39 -2.38
C ASN A 68 -10.58 5.58 -1.66
N VAL A 69 -9.82 4.75 -2.39
CA VAL A 69 -8.71 3.97 -1.83
C VAL A 69 -7.60 4.88 -1.29
N TYR A 70 -7.20 5.91 -2.03
CA TYR A 70 -6.20 6.88 -1.56
C TYR A 70 -6.70 7.67 -0.34
N SER A 71 -7.96 8.14 -0.37
CA SER A 71 -8.55 8.84 0.77
C SER A 71 -8.57 7.95 2.02
N ASP A 72 -9.04 6.72 1.90
CA ASP A 72 -9.05 5.73 2.97
C ASP A 72 -7.65 5.47 3.55
N TYR A 73 -6.63 5.32 2.69
CA TYR A 73 -5.25 5.12 3.09
C TYR A 73 -4.70 6.31 3.88
N ILE A 74 -4.85 7.53 3.34
CA ILE A 74 -4.35 8.76 3.96
C ILE A 74 -5.08 9.03 5.27
N ASN A 75 -6.40 8.88 5.30
CA ASN A 75 -7.21 9.10 6.50
C ASN A 75 -6.84 8.12 7.62
N ASN A 76 -6.37 6.92 7.28
CA ASN A 76 -5.94 5.94 8.27
C ASN A 76 -4.51 6.19 8.80
N PHE A 77 -3.70 7.06 8.19
CA PHE A 77 -2.29 7.25 8.55
C PHE A 77 -2.08 7.54 10.04
N THR A 78 -2.81 8.53 10.59
CA THR A 78 -2.70 8.91 12.00
C THR A 78 -3.04 7.74 12.93
N ASN A 79 -4.07 6.97 12.60
CA ASN A 79 -4.50 5.79 13.35
C ASN A 79 -3.45 4.65 13.26
N ALA A 80 -2.96 4.34 12.06
CA ALA A 80 -1.91 3.35 11.85
C ALA A 80 -0.64 3.68 12.66
N MET A 81 -0.19 4.93 12.62
CA MET A 81 0.97 5.38 13.37
C MET A 81 0.76 5.30 14.89
N ALA A 82 -0.44 5.61 15.38
CA ALA A 82 -0.77 5.43 16.79
C ALA A 82 -0.74 3.95 17.21
N LEU A 83 -1.28 3.05 16.37
CA LEU A 83 -1.23 1.61 16.60
C LEU A 83 0.20 1.08 16.62
N ILE A 84 1.05 1.52 15.69
CA ILE A 84 2.48 1.16 15.64
C ILE A 84 3.18 1.62 16.91
N LYS A 85 3.07 2.90 17.28
CA LYS A 85 3.72 3.44 18.49
C LYS A 85 3.30 2.68 19.75
N LYS A 86 1.99 2.44 19.92
CA LYS A 86 1.46 1.67 21.05
C LYS A 86 1.99 0.23 21.05
N ALA A 87 2.08 -0.40 19.88
CA ALA A 87 2.62 -1.75 19.75
C ALA A 87 4.11 -1.80 20.13
N CYS A 88 4.92 -0.84 19.69
CA CYS A 88 6.34 -0.76 20.06
C CYS A 88 6.53 -0.65 21.58
N MET A 89 5.70 0.14 22.27
CA MET A 89 5.77 0.31 23.72
C MET A 89 5.30 -0.93 24.50
N SER A 90 4.30 -1.65 23.98
CA SER A 90 3.65 -2.74 24.72
C SER A 90 4.15 -4.14 24.34
N LYS A 91 4.90 -4.28 23.24
CA LYS A 91 5.37 -5.55 22.71
C LYS A 91 6.82 -5.46 22.24
N PRO A 92 7.80 -5.85 23.09
CA PRO A 92 9.21 -5.83 22.73
C PRO A 92 9.53 -6.60 21.43
N ALA A 93 8.90 -7.77 21.22
CA ALA A 93 9.06 -8.55 19.98
C ALA A 93 8.61 -7.79 18.71
N PHE A 94 7.64 -6.87 18.83
CA PHE A 94 7.25 -6.01 17.70
C PHE A 94 8.27 -4.91 17.45
N LEU A 95 8.82 -4.32 18.52
CA LEU A 95 9.89 -3.34 18.40
C LEU A 95 11.13 -3.97 17.77
N ASP A 96 11.50 -5.19 18.18
CA ASP A 96 12.63 -5.91 17.60
C ASP A 96 12.37 -6.32 16.15
N PHE A 97 11.14 -6.69 15.78
CA PHE A 97 10.75 -6.93 14.40
C PHE A 97 10.92 -5.71 13.47
N LEU A 98 10.81 -4.49 14.01
CA LEU A 98 10.94 -3.26 13.23
C LEU A 98 12.40 -2.76 13.07
N LYS A 99 13.35 -3.32 13.82
CA LYS A 99 14.79 -3.01 13.69
C LYS A 99 15.37 -3.68 12.46
#